data_AF-A0A9J6BWM8-F1
#
_entry.id   AF-A0A9J6BWM8-F1
#
_cell.length_a   1.000
_cell.length_b   1.000
_cell.length_c   1.000
_cell.angle_alpha   90.00
_cell.angle_beta   90.00
_cell.angle_gamma   90.00
#
_symmetry.space_group_name_H-M   'P 1'
#
loop_
_entity.id
_entity.type
_entity.pdbx_description
1 polymer ?
#
loop_
_entity_poly.entity_id
_entity_poly.type
_entity_poly.pdbx_seq_one_letter_code
_entity_poly.pdbx_strand_id
1 'polypeptide(L)'
;MANLNQEIKYTKLFINNEFVESVTKKTFVTSNPANGKKLADVAEGDKDDVNLAVEAAKKAFKESSEWRNMDQSARARLMHKLADLIDRDSDIIANVSLWIMENLLKWRNSMFILFNVASLLCWLCRQNSR
;
A
#
# COMPACT_ATOMS: atom_id res chain seq x y z
N MET A 1 14.52 -3.54 18.06
CA MET A 1 15.55 -3.67 17.01
C MET A 1 14.85 -4.19 15.75
N ALA A 2 15.26 -3.77 14.55
CA ALA A 2 14.62 -4.23 13.32
C ALA A 2 14.78 -5.75 13.19
N ASN A 3 13.67 -6.46 12.99
CA ASN A 3 13.68 -7.91 12.87
C ASN A 3 14.09 -8.26 11.42
N LEU A 4 15.28 -8.83 11.25
CA LEU A 4 15.96 -9.00 9.96
C LEU A 4 15.49 -10.22 9.12
N ASN A 5 14.50 -10.98 9.61
CA ASN A 5 14.05 -12.24 9.00
C ASN A 5 12.59 -12.18 8.55
N GLN A 6 12.17 -11.09 7.89
CA GLN A 6 10.79 -10.94 7.46
C GLN A 6 10.58 -11.40 6.01
N GLU A 7 9.62 -12.30 5.81
CA GLU A 7 9.25 -12.84 4.51
C GLU A 7 8.33 -11.86 3.75
N ILE A 8 8.73 -11.47 2.53
CA ILE A 8 7.95 -10.59 1.67
C ILE A 8 6.88 -11.44 0.96
N LYS A 9 5.63 -11.32 1.41
CA LYS A 9 4.51 -12.15 0.93
C LYS A 9 3.85 -11.66 -0.37
N TYR A 10 3.89 -10.35 -0.62
CA TYR A 10 3.14 -9.74 -1.72
C TYR A 10 4.07 -8.96 -2.65
N THR A 11 4.23 -9.45 -3.87
CA THR A 11 5.10 -8.86 -4.91
C THR A 11 4.39 -8.66 -6.25
N LYS A 12 3.12 -9.07 -6.32
CA LYS A 12 2.25 -9.00 -7.51
C LYS A 12 1.53 -7.65 -7.59
N LEU A 13 0.99 -7.31 -8.76
CA LEU A 13 0.18 -6.11 -8.95
C LEU A 13 -1.19 -6.31 -8.29
N PHE A 14 -1.71 -5.28 -7.62
CA PHE A 14 -3.05 -5.31 -7.03
C PHE A 14 -4.03 -4.55 -7.94
N ILE A 15 -4.82 -5.28 -8.73
CA ILE A 15 -5.76 -4.73 -9.72
C ILE A 15 -7.13 -5.35 -9.51
N ASN A 16 -8.18 -4.52 -9.44
CA ASN A 16 -9.57 -4.96 -9.30
C ASN A 16 -9.81 -5.93 -8.11
N ASN A 17 -9.21 -5.62 -6.95
CA ASN A 17 -9.30 -6.43 -5.71
C ASN A 17 -8.61 -7.80 -5.77
N GLU A 18 -7.75 -8.05 -6.76
CA GLU A 18 -7.00 -9.29 -6.93
C GLU A 18 -5.50 -9.03 -7.12
N PHE A 19 -4.67 -9.99 -6.70
CA PHE A 19 -3.23 -9.99 -6.96
C PHE A 19 -2.96 -10.65 -8.31
N VAL A 20 -2.67 -9.84 -9.32
CA VAL A 20 -2.44 -10.28 -10.70
C VAL A 20 -0.95 -10.23 -11.06
N GLU A 21 -0.53 -11.16 -11.89
CA GLU A 21 0.78 -11.08 -12.54
C GLU A 21 0.74 -10.05 -13.66
N SER A 22 1.87 -9.40 -13.94
CA SER A 22 1.97 -8.51 -15.12
C SER A 22 1.68 -9.29 -16.39
N VAL A 23 0.98 -8.67 -17.34
CA VAL A 23 0.74 -9.21 -18.68
C VAL A 23 2.05 -9.65 -19.37
N THR A 24 3.13 -8.86 -19.19
CA THR A 24 4.44 -9.13 -19.78
C THR A 24 5.30 -10.05 -18.91
N LYS A 25 4.84 -10.39 -17.69
CA LYS A 25 5.57 -11.18 -16.67
C LYS A 25 6.96 -10.65 -16.32
N LYS A 26 7.20 -9.36 -16.57
CA LYS A 26 8.44 -8.71 -16.19
C LYS A 26 8.45 -8.49 -14.68
N THR A 27 9.63 -8.66 -14.08
CA THR A 27 9.86 -8.42 -12.66
C THR A 27 11.15 -7.66 -12.50
N PHE A 28 11.18 -6.68 -11.60
CA PHE A 28 12.40 -5.99 -11.22
C PHE A 28 12.91 -6.49 -9.86
N VAL A 29 14.23 -6.66 -9.78
CA VAL A 29 14.90 -7.10 -8.56
C VAL A 29 15.00 -5.91 -7.62
N THR A 30 14.35 -5.98 -6.46
CA THR A 30 14.59 -5.03 -5.37
C THR A 30 15.72 -5.56 -4.50
N SER A 31 16.83 -4.84 -4.45
CA SER A 31 17.98 -5.14 -3.58
C SER A 31 18.02 -4.21 -2.38
N ASN A 32 18.49 -4.72 -1.25
CA ASN A 32 18.78 -3.90 -0.08
C ASN A 32 19.98 -3.02 -0.41
N PRO A 33 19.84 -1.69 -0.32
CA PRO A 33 20.91 -0.77 -0.65
C PRO A 33 22.15 -0.93 0.25
N ALA A 34 21.94 -1.16 1.56
CA ALA A 34 22.99 -1.17 2.57
C ALA A 34 23.95 -2.38 2.49
N ASN A 35 23.54 -3.49 1.86
CA ASN A 35 24.35 -4.69 1.77
C ASN A 35 24.33 -5.35 0.37
N GLY A 36 23.60 -4.78 -0.59
CA GLY A 36 23.44 -5.30 -1.95
C GLY A 36 22.67 -6.63 -2.06
N LYS A 37 22.14 -7.18 -0.96
CA LYS A 37 21.42 -8.46 -0.99
C LYS A 37 20.06 -8.28 -1.64
N LYS A 38 19.71 -9.22 -2.51
CA LYS A 38 18.36 -9.31 -3.10
C LYS A 38 17.30 -9.49 -2.01
N LEU A 39 16.28 -8.62 -2.03
CA LEU A 39 15.11 -8.68 -1.13
C LEU A 39 13.98 -9.47 -1.76
N ALA A 40 13.48 -9.02 -2.92
CA ALA A 40 12.38 -9.66 -3.62
C ALA A 40 12.36 -9.27 -5.11
N ASP A 41 11.75 -10.13 -5.93
CA ASP A 41 11.35 -9.81 -7.29
C ASP A 41 9.94 -9.23 -7.28
N VAL A 42 9.79 -7.97 -7.67
CA VAL A 42 8.51 -7.26 -7.70
C VAL A 42 8.03 -7.17 -9.14
N ALA A 43 6.73 -7.37 -9.38
CA ALA A 43 6.14 -7.28 -10.70
C ALA A 43 6.33 -5.86 -11.28
N GLU A 44 6.82 -5.78 -12.51
CA GLU A 44 6.94 -4.54 -13.28
C GLU A 44 5.66 -4.37 -14.12
N GLY A 45 4.88 -3.34 -13.84
CA GLY A 45 3.64 -3.07 -14.59
C GLY A 45 3.92 -2.42 -15.95
N ASP A 46 3.30 -2.95 -17.00
CA ASP A 46 3.37 -2.38 -18.35
C ASP A 46 2.17 -1.46 -18.63
N LYS A 47 2.15 -0.81 -19.79
CA LYS A 47 1.05 0.07 -20.23
C LYS A 47 -0.31 -0.65 -20.21
N ASP A 48 -0.33 -1.94 -20.53
CA ASP A 48 -1.56 -2.73 -20.53
C ASP A 48 -2.08 -3.00 -19.12
N ASP A 49 -1.20 -3.26 -18.16
CA ASP A 49 -1.55 -3.40 -16.74
C ASP A 49 -2.13 -2.08 -16.21
N VAL A 50 -1.55 -0.94 -16.60
CA VAL A 50 -2.06 0.39 -16.26
C VAL A 50 -3.45 0.62 -16.87
N ASN A 51 -3.67 0.24 -18.12
CA ASN A 51 -4.99 0.36 -18.76
C ASN A 51 -6.04 -0.47 -18.03
N LEU A 52 -5.71 -1.71 -17.62
CA LEU A 52 -6.60 -2.57 -16.83
C LEU A 52 -6.93 -1.96 -15.47
N ALA A 53 -5.92 -1.40 -14.78
CA ALA A 53 -6.11 -0.71 -13.50
C ALA A 53 -7.01 0.54 -13.64
N VAL A 54 -6.82 1.32 -14.71
CA VAL A 54 -7.65 2.49 -15.01
C VAL A 54 -9.09 2.09 -15.32
N GLU A 55 -9.30 1.06 -16.13
CA GLU A 55 -10.65 0.54 -16.42
C GLU A 55 -11.35 0.01 -15.17
N ALA A 56 -10.62 -0.69 -14.29
CA ALA A 56 -11.14 -1.12 -13.00
C ALA A 56 -11.52 0.07 -12.09
N ALA A 57 -10.66 1.08 -12.00
CA ALA A 57 -10.92 2.30 -11.24
C ALA A 57 -12.14 3.08 -11.79
N LYS A 58 -12.27 3.17 -13.12
CA LYS A 58 -13.46 3.76 -13.77
C LYS A 58 -14.73 2.98 -13.43
N LYS A 59 -14.69 1.64 -13.48
CA LYS A 59 -15.84 0.80 -13.08
C LYS A 59 -16.23 1.05 -11.62
N ALA A 60 -15.25 1.15 -10.73
CA ALA A 60 -15.47 1.47 -9.32
C ALA A 60 -16.06 2.88 -9.10
N PHE A 61 -15.87 3.81 -10.04
CA PHE A 61 -16.41 5.18 -9.98
C PHE A 61 -17.75 5.38 -10.72
N LYS A 62 -18.21 4.39 -11.50
CA LYS A 62 -19.53 4.45 -12.16
C LYS A 62 -20.65 4.54 -11.12
N GLU A 63 -21.78 5.14 -11.52
CA GLU A 63 -22.96 5.29 -10.64
C GLU A 63 -23.56 3.97 -10.19
N SER A 64 -23.29 2.87 -10.89
CA SER A 64 -23.70 1.53 -10.49
C SER A 64 -22.79 0.89 -9.42
N SER A 65 -21.71 1.56 -9.01
CA SER A 65 -20.71 1.00 -8.11
C SER A 65 -21.10 1.19 -6.65
N GLU A 66 -20.90 0.14 -5.84
CA GLU A 66 -21.10 0.16 -4.40
C GLU A 66 -20.32 1.30 -3.74
N TRP A 67 -19.09 1.59 -4.19
CA TRP A 67 -18.26 2.63 -3.59
C TRP A 67 -18.86 4.04 -3.72
N ARG A 68 -19.46 4.36 -4.88
CA ARG A 68 -20.04 5.69 -5.14
C ARG A 68 -21.39 5.87 -4.47
N ASN A 69 -22.17 4.80 -4.34
CA ASN A 69 -23.47 4.81 -3.66
C ASN A 69 -23.37 4.59 -2.15
N MET A 70 -22.18 4.29 -1.64
CA MET A 70 -21.96 4.06 -0.21
C MET A 70 -22.09 5.37 0.58
N ASP A 71 -22.86 5.29 1.67
CA ASP A 71 -22.99 6.39 2.62
C ASP A 71 -21.62 6.89 3.11
N GLN A 72 -21.51 8.20 3.35
CA GLN A 72 -20.29 8.83 3.84
C GLN A 72 -19.79 8.15 5.13
N SER A 73 -20.70 7.79 6.03
CA SER A 73 -20.36 7.14 7.30
C SER A 73 -19.85 5.71 7.10
N ALA A 74 -20.38 4.99 6.11
CA ALA A 74 -19.91 3.64 5.77
C ALA A 74 -18.50 3.69 5.16
N ARG A 75 -18.21 4.67 4.29
CA ARG A 75 -16.86 4.91 3.77
C ARG A 75 -15.86 5.28 4.86
N ALA A 76 -16.25 6.16 5.79
CA ALA A 76 -15.43 6.51 6.94
C ALA A 76 -15.09 5.28 7.81
N ARG A 77 -16.06 4.38 8.04
CA ARG A 77 -15.82 3.13 8.76
C ARG A 77 -14.79 2.23 8.07
N LEU A 78 -14.82 2.12 6.74
CA LEU A 78 -13.83 1.35 5.99
C LEU A 78 -12.42 1.97 6.09
N MET A 79 -12.33 3.29 6.01
CA MET A 79 -11.07 4.01 6.17
C MET A 79 -10.50 3.92 7.60
N HIS A 80 -11.35 3.94 8.63
CA HIS A 80 -10.92 3.70 10.01
C HIS A 80 -10.40 2.28 10.20
N LYS A 81 -11.09 1.27 9.65
CA LYS A 81 -10.57 -0.12 9.66
C LYS A 81 -9.21 -0.23 8.97
N LEU A 82 -8.99 0.51 7.89
CA LEU A 82 -7.68 0.55 7.23
C LEU A 82 -6.62 1.17 8.15
N ALA A 83 -6.94 2.26 8.85
CA ALA A 83 -6.02 2.86 9.82
C ALA A 83 -5.68 1.89 10.96
N ASP A 84 -6.68 1.19 11.52
CA ASP A 84 -6.47 0.19 12.57
C ASP A 84 -5.55 -0.96 12.11
N LEU A 85 -5.71 -1.41 10.85
CA LEU A 85 -4.86 -2.45 10.26
C LEU A 85 -3.43 -1.96 10.04
N ILE A 86 -3.24 -0.71 9.63
CA ILE A 86 -1.92 -0.09 9.48
C ILE A 86 -1.23 0.04 10.84
N ASP A 87 -1.94 0.47 11.88
CA ASP A 87 -1.38 0.60 13.23
C ASP A 87 -0.98 -0.76 13.80
N ARG A 88 -1.80 -1.80 13.60
CA ARG A 88 -1.48 -3.19 14.00
C ARG A 88 -0.19 -3.68 13.35
N ASP A 89 -0.03 -3.43 12.05
CA ASP A 89 1.10 -3.94 11.26
C ASP A 89 2.21 -2.88 11.08
N SER A 90 2.20 -1.82 11.89
CA SER A 90 3.10 -0.66 11.76
C SER A 90 4.57 -1.03 11.87
N ASP A 91 4.93 -1.95 12.76
CA ASP A 91 6.29 -2.48 12.92
C ASP A 91 6.81 -3.14 11.63
N ILE A 92 5.96 -3.94 10.99
CA ILE A 92 6.27 -4.66 9.75
C ILE A 92 6.49 -3.65 8.63
N ILE A 93 5.57 -2.69 8.47
CA ILE A 93 5.64 -1.67 7.42
C ILE A 93 6.87 -0.77 7.60
N ALA A 94 7.18 -0.39 8.85
CA ALA A 94 8.37 0.39 9.17
C ALA A 94 9.65 -0.39 8.81
N ASN A 95 9.73 -1.68 9.16
CA ASN A 95 10.89 -2.51 8.83
C ASN A 95 11.09 -2.64 7.32
N VAL A 96 10.04 -2.95 6.55
CA VAL A 96 10.13 -3.07 5.09
C VAL A 96 10.56 -1.74 4.45
N SER A 97 9.98 -0.61 4.90
CA SER A 97 10.33 0.71 4.39
C SER A 97 11.81 1.06 4.64
N LEU A 98 12.33 0.72 5.83
CA LEU A 98 13.73 0.91 6.18
C LEU A 98 14.69 0.08 5.31
N TRP A 99 14.26 -1.11 4.86
CA TRP A 99 15.11 -1.97 4.06
C TRP A 99 15.23 -1.54 2.60
N ILE A 100 14.20 -0.86 2.08
CA ILE A 100 14.15 -0.41 0.68
C ILE A 100 14.77 0.99 0.54
N MET A 101 14.55 1.88 1.51
CA MET A 101 15.08 3.24 1.44
C MET A 101 16.47 3.32 2.07
N GLU A 102 17.48 3.60 1.26
CA GLU A 102 18.88 3.82 1.67
C GLU A 102 19.08 5.14 2.45
N ASN A 103 18.14 5.53 3.32
CA ASN A 103 18.23 6.78 4.05
C ASN A 103 18.08 6.58 5.55
N LEU A 104 19.01 7.20 6.29
CA LEU A 104 19.23 7.14 7.75
C LEU A 104 18.07 7.69 8.61
N LEU A 105 16.84 7.58 8.15
CA LEU A 105 15.65 7.82 8.96
C LEU A 105 15.55 6.67 9.96
N LYS A 106 16.27 6.81 11.09
CA LYS A 106 16.13 5.95 12.28
C LYS A 106 14.66 5.58 12.46
N TRP A 107 14.35 4.33 12.84
CA TRP A 107 12.99 3.77 13.04
C TRP A 107 11.94 4.77 13.54
N ARG A 108 12.31 5.66 14.47
CA ARG A 108 11.52 6.80 14.95
C ARG A 108 10.88 7.67 13.84
N ASN A 109 11.60 7.96 12.76
CA ASN A 109 11.13 8.78 11.64
C ASN A 109 10.19 8.01 10.70
N SER A 110 10.40 6.71 10.51
CA SER A 110 9.43 5.87 9.78
C SER A 110 8.13 5.71 10.59
N MET A 111 8.23 5.59 11.91
CA MET A 111 7.08 5.63 12.81
C MET A 111 6.31 6.95 12.67
N PHE A 112 7.01 8.08 12.53
CA PHE A 112 6.38 9.38 12.28
C PHE A 112 5.59 9.42 10.95
N ILE A 113 6.10 8.79 9.89
CA ILE A 113 5.37 8.74 8.61
C ILE A 113 4.08 7.93 8.77
N LEU A 114 4.15 6.77 9.41
CA LEU A 114 2.97 5.92 9.64
C LEU A 114 1.93 6.63 10.55
N PHE A 115 2.40 7.28 11.62
CA PHE A 115 1.54 8.04 12.51
C PHE A 115 0.84 9.21 11.79
N ASN A 116 1.55 9.88 10.88
CA ASN A 116 0.97 10.93 10.04
C ASN A 116 -0.04 10.36 9.04
N VAL A 117 0.21 9.19 8.44
CA VAL A 117 -0.73 8.56 7.50
C VAL A 117 -2.03 8.13 8.21
N ALA A 118 -1.93 7.47 9.36
CA ALA A 118 -3.10 7.09 10.16
C ALA A 118 -3.89 8.32 10.64
N SER A 119 -3.19 9.34 11.14
CA SER A 119 -3.80 10.60 11.56
C SER A 119 -4.47 11.34 10.40
N LEU A 120 -3.85 11.34 9.21
CA LEU A 120 -4.40 11.96 8.01
C LEU A 120 -5.66 11.23 7.53
N LEU A 121 -5.67 9.89 7.54
CA LEU A 121 -6.85 9.09 7.19
C LEU A 121 -8.01 9.39 8.14
N CYS A 122 -7.74 9.44 9.45
CA CYS A 122 -8.73 9.83 10.45
C CYS A 122 -9.23 11.28 10.26
N TRP A 123 -8.34 12.21 9.93
CA TRP A 123 -8.70 13.61 9.65
C TRP A 123 -9.55 13.74 8.38
N LEU A 124 -9.19 13.04 7.30
CA LEU A 124 -9.96 13.00 6.05
C LEU A 124 -11.37 12.44 6.26
N CYS A 125 -11.51 11.40 7.10
CA CYS A 125 -12.82 10.87 7.48
C CYS A 125 -13.67 11.92 8.21
N ARG A 126 -13.04 12.74 9.07
CA ARG A 126 -13.73 13.80 9.82
C ARG A 126 -14.14 14.99 8.94
N GLN A 127 -13.35 15.33 7.92
CA GLN A 127 -13.68 16.35 6.92
C GLN A 127 -14.89 15.96 6.05
N ASN A 128 -14.98 14.68 5.67
CA ASN A 128 -16.04 14.19 4.76
C ASN A 128 -17.37 13.85 5.47
N SER A 129 -17.46 14.05 6.79
CA SER A 129 -18.64 13.79 7.62
C SER A 129 -19.35 15.07 8.08
N ARG A 130 -18.90 16.24 7.62
CA ARG A 130 -19.58 17.54 7.75
C ARG A 130 -20.13 17.96 6.39
#